data_AF-A0A4R2KCV1-F1
#
_entry.id   AF-A0A4R2KCV1-F1
#
_cell.length_a   1.000
_cell.length_b   1.000
_cell.length_c   1.000
_cell.angle_alpha   90.00
_cell.angle_beta   90.00
_cell.angle_gamma   90.00
#
_symmetry.space_group_name_H-M   'P 1'
#
loop_
_entity.id
_entity.type
_entity.pdbx_description
1 polymer ?
#
loop_
_entity_poly.entity_id
_entity_poly.type
_entity_poly.pdbx_seq_one_letter_code
_entity_poly.pdbx_strand_id
1 'polypeptide(L)'
;MNQLFKKIGCILSICILLSSISLAEGSFETVQTYLKNTNLSTPNTSKVIPALYYGGDIYIPVQLLSTHLNFGLSLDQQNNTLTLKNNDTFKDFDPSNPWAGENFVYGEILKIDKHKKTMTIEQHFDDNSISIEPNIAVSEEVIIVYQRNDKKMNLDFEDLKVGDIIGMVLNKENIAQGIILTD
;
A
#
# COMPACT_ATOMS: atom_id res chain seq x y z
N MET A 1 40.70 67.18 0.94
CA MET A 1 40.69 66.08 -0.06
C MET A 1 40.16 64.76 0.50
N ASN A 2 40.55 64.32 1.71
CA ASN A 2 40.15 63.02 2.29
C ASN A 2 38.64 62.80 2.54
N GLN A 3 37.84 63.84 2.81
CA GLN A 3 36.41 63.64 3.07
C GLN A 3 35.57 63.40 1.80
N LEU A 4 35.95 64.02 0.68
CA LEU A 4 35.24 63.84 -0.59
C LEU A 4 35.44 62.40 -1.12
N PHE A 5 36.67 61.89 -1.04
CA PHE A 5 37.00 60.52 -1.42
C PHE A 5 36.28 59.47 -0.54
N LYS A 6 36.14 59.72 0.77
CA LYS A 6 35.36 58.84 1.66
C LYS A 6 33.88 58.80 1.29
N LYS A 7 33.27 59.95 0.97
CA LYS A 7 31.87 60.02 0.53
C LYS A 7 31.65 59.31 -0.80
N ILE A 8 32.54 59.51 -1.77
CA ILE A 8 32.48 58.83 -3.07
C ILE A 8 32.64 57.32 -2.89
N GLY A 9 33.57 56.87 -2.04
CA GLY A 9 33.77 55.45 -1.73
C GLY A 9 32.55 54.79 -1.09
N CYS A 10 31.88 55.46 -0.14
CA CYS A 10 30.63 54.97 0.44
C CYS A 10 29.52 54.83 -0.60
N ILE A 11 29.35 55.82 -1.47
CA ILE A 11 28.34 55.78 -2.54
C ILE A 11 28.62 54.63 -3.50
N LEU A 12 29.89 54.45 -3.91
CA LEU A 12 30.29 53.37 -4.81
C LEU A 12 30.02 51.98 -4.18
N SER A 13 30.33 51.82 -2.89
CA SER A 13 30.08 50.56 -2.17
C SER A 13 28.59 50.24 -2.06
N ILE A 14 27.74 51.25 -1.86
CA ILE A 14 26.28 51.06 -1.83
C ILE A 14 25.76 50.67 -3.21
N CYS A 15 26.24 51.32 -4.28
CA CYS A 15 25.86 50.96 -5.64
C CYS A 15 26.25 49.52 -6.00
N ILE A 16 27.44 49.07 -5.60
CA ILE A 16 27.89 47.69 -5.84
C ILE A 16 26.99 46.70 -5.09
N LEU A 17 26.70 46.94 -3.80
CA LEU A 17 25.84 46.07 -2.99
C LEU A 17 24.41 45.96 -3.53
N LEU A 18 23.85 47.05 -4.07
CA LEU A 18 22.50 47.05 -4.66
C LEU A 18 22.46 46.28 -5.99
N SER A 19 23.53 46.30 -6.78
CA SER A 19 23.59 45.56 -8.06
C SER A 19 23.67 44.04 -7.92
N SER A 20 24.12 43.55 -6.76
CA SER A 20 24.19 42.10 -6.46
C SER A 20 22.85 41.46 -6.13
N ILE A 21 21.80 42.24 -5.78
CA ILE A 21 20.48 41.69 -5.42
C ILE A 21 19.70 41.21 -6.65
N SER A 22 19.93 41.84 -7.81
CA SER A 22 19.27 41.50 -9.08
C SER A 22 19.81 40.24 -9.78
N LEU A 23 20.88 39.63 -9.28
CA LEU A 23 21.48 38.41 -9.87
C LEU A 23 21.12 37.12 -9.11
N ALA A 24 20.29 37.21 -8.07
CA ALA A 24 19.82 36.06 -7.29
C ALA A 24 18.41 35.59 -7.72
N GLU A 25 18.02 35.82 -8.96
CA GLU A 25 16.76 35.29 -9.51
C GLU A 25 17.01 33.83 -9.90
N GLY A 26 16.61 32.91 -9.02
CA GLY A 26 16.59 31.48 -9.34
C GLY A 26 15.76 31.26 -10.61
N SER A 27 16.26 30.44 -11.54
CA SER A 27 15.52 30.10 -12.75
C SER A 27 14.34 29.19 -12.38
N PHE A 28 13.21 29.80 -12.03
CA PHE A 28 11.95 29.07 -11.84
C PHE A 28 11.20 29.02 -13.16
N GLU A 29 10.93 27.81 -13.65
CA GLU A 29 9.97 27.63 -14.72
C GLU A 29 8.57 27.90 -14.17
N THR A 30 7.94 28.97 -14.67
CA THR A 30 6.56 29.29 -14.30
C THR A 30 5.62 28.63 -15.29
N VAL A 31 4.71 27.81 -14.79
CA VAL A 31 3.68 27.13 -15.59
C VAL A 31 2.33 27.78 -15.32
N GLN A 32 1.68 28.32 -16.35
CA GLN A 32 0.32 28.85 -16.24
C GLN A 32 -0.71 27.73 -16.36
N THR A 33 -1.49 27.51 -15.31
CA THR A 33 -2.47 26.40 -15.23
C THR A 33 -3.86 26.90 -14.84
N TYR A 34 -4.92 26.18 -15.21
CA TYR A 34 -6.27 26.45 -14.73
C TYR A 34 -6.62 25.54 -13.55
N LEU A 35 -7.05 26.13 -12.43
CA LEU A 35 -7.60 25.37 -11.31
C LEU A 35 -9.10 25.15 -11.52
N LYS A 36 -9.54 23.88 -11.50
CA LYS A 36 -10.95 23.53 -11.65
C LYS A 36 -11.32 22.36 -10.73
N ASN A 37 -12.56 22.38 -10.24
CA ASN A 37 -13.14 21.27 -9.50
C ASN A 37 -13.57 20.15 -10.46
N THR A 38 -13.07 18.94 -10.21
CA THR A 38 -13.23 17.77 -11.07
C THR A 38 -13.82 16.62 -10.29
N ASN A 39 -14.79 15.91 -10.90
CA ASN A 39 -15.37 14.71 -10.31
C ASN A 39 -14.40 13.54 -10.48
N LEU A 40 -13.84 13.06 -9.38
CA LEU A 40 -13.11 11.79 -9.30
C LEU A 40 -14.10 10.70 -8.92
N SER A 41 -14.33 9.75 -9.82
CA SER A 41 -15.18 8.58 -9.58
C SER A 41 -14.36 7.30 -9.59
N THR A 42 -14.60 6.46 -8.60
CA THR A 42 -14.17 5.07 -8.49
C THR A 42 -15.41 4.18 -8.46
N PRO A 43 -15.30 2.85 -8.58
CA PRO A 43 -16.46 1.96 -8.44
C PRO A 43 -17.25 2.16 -7.14
N ASN A 44 -16.55 2.56 -6.06
CA ASN A 44 -17.13 2.62 -4.71
C ASN A 44 -17.44 4.06 -4.25
N THR A 45 -16.85 5.10 -4.86
CA THR A 45 -17.00 6.49 -4.39
C THR A 45 -16.93 7.51 -5.52
N SER A 46 -17.63 8.63 -5.38
CA SER A 46 -17.51 9.80 -6.26
C SER A 46 -17.33 11.06 -5.42
N LYS A 47 -16.28 11.84 -5.70
CA LYS A 47 -15.95 13.07 -4.96
C LYS A 47 -15.45 14.16 -5.90
N VAL A 48 -15.78 15.40 -5.55
CA VAL A 48 -15.25 16.60 -6.22
C VAL A 48 -13.90 16.94 -5.62
N ILE A 49 -12.87 17.07 -6.45
CA ILE A 49 -11.51 17.43 -6.02
C ILE A 49 -10.96 18.59 -6.86
N PRO A 50 -10.09 19.45 -6.29
CA PRO A 50 -9.38 20.44 -7.08
C PRO A 50 -8.32 19.77 -7.96
N ALA A 51 -8.30 20.13 -9.24
CA ALA A 51 -7.30 19.67 -10.21
C ALA A 51 -6.76 20.84 -11.04
N LEU A 52 -5.49 20.75 -11.41
CA LEU A 52 -4.83 21.70 -12.30
C LEU A 52 -4.91 21.17 -13.73
N TYR A 53 -5.24 22.05 -14.67
CA TYR A 53 -5.31 21.75 -16.09
C TYR A 53 -4.18 22.48 -16.80
N TYR A 54 -3.32 21.72 -17.48
CA TYR A 54 -2.19 22.25 -18.23
C TYR A 54 -1.94 21.39 -19.47
N GLY A 55 -1.78 22.02 -20.64
CA GLY A 55 -1.49 21.29 -21.89
C GLY A 55 -2.59 20.32 -22.37
N GLY A 56 -3.79 20.37 -21.79
CA GLY A 56 -4.86 19.38 -22.03
C GLY A 56 -4.87 18.23 -21.02
N ASP A 57 -3.83 18.12 -20.20
CA ASP A 57 -3.70 17.12 -19.14
C ASP A 57 -4.28 17.61 -17.81
N ILE A 58 -4.65 16.64 -16.97
CA ILE A 58 -5.20 16.86 -15.63
C ILE A 58 -4.16 16.45 -14.60
N TYR A 59 -3.74 17.39 -13.76
CA TYR A 59 -2.80 17.17 -12.67
C TYR A 59 -3.55 17.26 -11.35
N ILE A 60 -3.53 16.14 -10.62
CA ILE A 60 -4.14 16.05 -9.30
C ILE A 60 -3.01 15.91 -8.27
N PRO A 61 -3.01 16.71 -7.19
CA PRO A 61 -2.06 16.51 -6.10
C PRO A 61 -2.13 15.08 -5.57
N VAL A 62 -1.01 14.37 -5.58
CA VAL A 62 -1.00 12.94 -5.21
C VAL A 62 -1.45 12.71 -3.76
N GLN A 63 -1.22 13.69 -2.87
CA GLN A 63 -1.74 13.67 -1.50
C GLN A 63 -3.28 13.58 -1.44
N LEU A 64 -3.97 14.26 -2.36
CA LEU A 64 -5.43 14.19 -2.46
C LEU A 64 -5.87 12.80 -2.96
N LEU A 65 -5.13 12.24 -3.92
CA LEU A 65 -5.39 10.87 -4.38
C LEU A 65 -5.21 9.86 -3.24
N SER A 66 -4.15 9.96 -2.45
CA SER A 66 -3.93 9.03 -1.32
C SER A 66 -5.07 9.09 -0.29
N THR A 67 -5.55 10.29 0.05
CA THR A 67 -6.64 10.44 1.02
C THR A 67 -7.98 9.94 0.48
N HIS A 68 -8.25 10.10 -0.81
CA HIS A 68 -9.54 9.71 -1.38
C HIS A 68 -9.60 8.26 -1.85
N LEU A 69 -8.46 7.68 -2.24
CA LEU A 69 -8.33 6.31 -2.73
C LEU A 69 -7.76 5.35 -1.69
N ASN A 70 -7.59 5.80 -0.44
CA ASN A 70 -7.01 5.02 0.65
C ASN A 70 -5.63 4.43 0.31
N PHE A 71 -4.82 5.12 -0.50
CA PHE A 71 -3.46 4.65 -0.81
C PHE A 71 -2.47 5.09 0.25
N GLY A 72 -1.52 4.23 0.59
CA GLY A 72 -0.30 4.61 1.28
C GLY A 72 0.62 5.41 0.35
N LEU A 73 1.15 6.53 0.83
CA LEU A 73 2.09 7.37 0.09
C LEU A 73 3.44 7.42 0.80
N SER A 74 4.52 7.20 0.06
CA SER A 74 5.89 7.40 0.55
C SER A 74 6.71 8.15 -0.51
N LEU A 75 7.40 9.22 -0.10
CA LEU A 75 8.30 9.98 -0.96
C LEU A 75 9.73 9.79 -0.47
N ASP A 76 10.57 9.19 -1.32
CA ASP A 76 12.02 9.23 -1.16
C ASP A 76 12.56 10.48 -1.85
N GLN A 77 12.92 11.49 -1.05
CA GLN A 77 13.44 12.76 -1.55
C GLN A 77 14.85 12.62 -2.17
N GLN A 78 15.65 11.64 -1.75
CA GLN A 78 17.02 11.49 -2.26
C GLN A 78 17.00 10.96 -3.69
N ASN A 79 16.09 10.03 -3.96
CA ASN A 79 15.93 9.40 -5.28
C ASN A 79 14.76 9.97 -6.09
N ASN A 80 14.10 11.04 -5.60
CA ASN A 80 12.90 11.64 -6.18
C ASN A 80 11.84 10.61 -6.59
N THR A 81 11.63 9.61 -5.73
CA THR A 81 10.76 8.45 -6.03
C THR A 81 9.52 8.50 -5.17
N LEU A 82 8.35 8.52 -5.81
CA LEU A 82 7.05 8.46 -5.15
C LEU A 82 6.48 7.04 -5.24
N THR A 83 6.24 6.42 -4.09
CA THR A 83 5.63 5.10 -4.00
C THR A 83 4.17 5.22 -3.56
N LEU A 84 3.28 4.69 -4.40
CA LEU A 84 1.85 4.53 -4.11
C LEU A 84 1.60 3.06 -3.75
N LYS A 85 1.18 2.80 -2.52
CA LYS A 85 0.76 1.48 -2.06
C LYS A 85 -0.76 1.43 -2.01
N ASN A 86 -1.36 0.54 -2.80
CA ASN A 86 -2.78 0.32 -2.70
C ASN A 86 -3.09 -0.44 -1.40
N ASN A 87 -3.86 0.15 -0.48
CA ASN A 87 -4.33 -0.57 0.71
C ASN A 87 -5.61 -1.39 0.41
N ASP A 88 -6.24 -1.19 -0.75
CA ASP A 88 -7.50 -1.76 -1.18
C ASP A 88 -7.31 -2.73 -2.35
N THR A 89 -6.83 -3.93 -2.05
CA THR A 89 -7.47 -5.13 -2.60
C THR A 89 -7.44 -6.19 -1.52
N PHE A 90 -8.33 -6.04 -0.53
CA PHE A 90 -8.73 -7.21 0.23
C PHE A 90 -9.16 -8.29 -0.77
N LYS A 91 -8.51 -9.44 -0.73
CA LYS A 91 -8.84 -10.63 -1.51
C LYS A 91 -9.46 -11.62 -0.55
N ASP A 92 -10.68 -12.06 -0.86
CA ASP A 92 -11.27 -13.22 -0.22
C ASP A 92 -11.07 -14.45 -1.12
N PHE A 93 -11.34 -15.63 -0.58
CA PHE A 93 -11.36 -16.88 -1.35
C PHE A 93 -12.74 -17.52 -1.31
N ASP A 94 -13.05 -18.31 -2.33
CA ASP A 94 -14.34 -19.00 -2.41
C ASP A 94 -14.45 -20.08 -1.30
N PRO A 95 -15.66 -20.32 -0.76
CA PRO A 95 -15.89 -21.44 0.15
C PRO A 95 -15.54 -22.79 -0.49
N SER A 96 -15.11 -23.75 0.33
CA SER A 96 -14.82 -25.11 -0.12
C SER A 96 -15.98 -25.72 -0.91
N ASN A 97 -15.68 -26.33 -2.05
CA ASN A 97 -16.63 -27.06 -2.88
C ASN A 97 -16.40 -28.58 -2.82
N PRO A 98 -17.17 -29.32 -2.00
CA PRO A 98 -17.02 -30.77 -1.89
C PRO A 98 -17.22 -31.53 -3.21
N TRP A 99 -18.03 -31.00 -4.13
CA TRP A 99 -18.27 -31.63 -5.44
C TRP A 99 -17.06 -31.54 -6.37
N ALA A 100 -16.16 -30.58 -6.13
CA ALA A 100 -14.88 -30.46 -6.82
C ALA A 100 -13.76 -31.28 -6.15
N GLY A 101 -14.06 -31.98 -5.05
CA GLY A 101 -13.08 -32.70 -4.23
C GLY A 101 -12.31 -31.80 -3.28
N GLU A 102 -12.79 -30.59 -3.01
CA GLU A 102 -12.21 -29.68 -2.03
C GLU A 102 -12.72 -29.99 -0.62
N ASN A 103 -11.84 -29.85 0.37
CA ASN A 103 -12.16 -30.10 1.77
C ASN A 103 -11.89 -28.86 2.62
N PHE A 104 -12.83 -28.55 3.52
CA PHE A 104 -12.59 -27.58 4.57
C PHE A 104 -12.05 -28.30 5.80
N VAL A 105 -10.94 -27.81 6.35
CA VAL A 105 -10.28 -28.36 7.53
C VAL A 105 -10.10 -27.28 8.57
N TYR A 106 -10.31 -27.62 9.84
CA TYR A 106 -10.08 -26.75 10.97
C TYR A 106 -9.07 -27.38 11.93
N GLY A 107 -8.15 -26.58 12.47
CA GLY A 107 -7.11 -27.10 13.35
C GLY A 107 -6.13 -26.05 13.87
N GLU A 108 -5.15 -26.50 14.64
CA GLU A 108 -4.08 -25.68 15.20
C GLU A 108 -2.75 -25.93 14.46
N ILE A 109 -1.99 -24.86 14.19
CA ILE A 109 -0.67 -24.99 13.57
C ILE A 109 0.35 -25.49 14.61
N LEU A 110 0.93 -26.67 14.40
CA LEU A 110 1.98 -27.23 15.24
C LEU A 110 3.39 -26.86 14.78
N LYS A 111 3.61 -26.77 13.47
CA LYS A 111 4.91 -26.45 12.85
C LYS A 111 4.72 -25.68 11.56
N ILE A 112 5.66 -24.80 11.24
CA ILE A 112 5.69 -24.05 9.97
C ILE A 112 7.10 -24.10 9.39
N ASP A 113 7.22 -24.47 8.12
CA ASP A 113 8.40 -24.26 7.28
C ASP A 113 8.08 -23.16 6.28
N LYS A 114 8.55 -21.95 6.57
CA LYS A 114 8.35 -20.75 5.74
C LYS A 114 9.00 -20.87 4.37
N HIS A 115 10.17 -21.51 4.30
CA HIS A 115 10.92 -21.66 3.06
C HIS A 115 10.25 -22.62 2.07
N LYS A 116 9.65 -23.70 2.59
CA LYS A 116 8.95 -24.69 1.76
C LYS A 116 7.45 -24.42 1.62
N LYS A 117 6.92 -23.39 2.28
CA LYS A 117 5.48 -23.11 2.42
C LYS A 117 4.70 -24.37 2.80
N THR A 118 5.16 -25.04 3.85
CA THR A 118 4.47 -26.19 4.43
C THR A 118 4.18 -25.95 5.91
N MET A 119 3.08 -26.50 6.40
CA MET A 119 2.76 -26.49 7.83
C MET A 119 2.28 -27.86 8.29
N THR A 120 2.58 -28.17 9.54
CA THR A 120 1.98 -29.33 10.22
C THR A 120 0.83 -28.81 11.08
N ILE A 121 -0.35 -29.39 10.92
CA ILE A 121 -1.53 -29.02 11.72
C ILE A 121 -2.04 -30.19 12.57
N GLU A 122 -2.60 -29.85 13.73
CA GLU A 122 -3.45 -30.74 14.51
C GLU A 122 -4.89 -30.46 14.15
N GLN A 123 -5.55 -31.41 13.50
CA GLN A 123 -6.94 -31.26 13.08
C GLN A 123 -7.87 -31.33 14.30
N HIS A 124 -8.75 -30.35 14.41
CA HIS A 124 -9.88 -30.38 15.34
C HIS A 124 -11.05 -31.07 14.64
N PHE A 125 -11.38 -32.28 15.08
CA PHE A 125 -12.46 -33.07 14.49
C PHE A 125 -13.84 -32.60 14.95
N ASP A 126 -14.74 -32.45 13.99
CA ASP A 126 -16.19 -32.41 14.19
C ASP A 126 -16.86 -33.67 13.59
N ASP A 127 -18.17 -33.78 13.74
CA ASP A 127 -18.94 -34.96 13.28
C ASP A 127 -18.87 -35.18 11.75
N ASN A 128 -18.45 -34.18 10.96
CA ASN A 128 -18.36 -34.25 9.50
C ASN A 128 -16.92 -34.20 8.97
N SER A 129 -15.93 -34.24 9.86
CA SER A 129 -14.53 -34.06 9.51
C SER A 129 -13.95 -35.31 8.83
N ILE A 130 -13.32 -35.09 7.68
CA ILE A 130 -12.51 -36.11 7.01
C ILE A 130 -11.08 -35.99 7.52
N SER A 131 -10.48 -37.11 7.92
CA SER A 131 -9.08 -37.14 8.34
C SER A 131 -8.17 -36.83 7.15
N ILE A 132 -7.26 -35.89 7.35
CA ILE A 132 -6.27 -35.46 6.37
C ILE A 132 -4.84 -35.76 6.83
N GLU A 133 -3.88 -35.71 5.91
CA GLU A 133 -2.47 -35.75 6.28
C GLU A 133 -2.09 -34.50 7.07
N PRO A 134 -1.39 -34.63 8.21
CA PRO A 134 -1.10 -33.49 9.07
C PRO A 134 -0.11 -32.50 8.44
N ASN A 135 0.69 -32.92 7.46
CA ASN A 135 1.63 -32.05 6.75
C ASN A 135 0.97 -31.50 5.49
N ILE A 136 0.64 -30.22 5.52
CA ILE A 136 -0.08 -29.53 4.45
C ILE A 136 0.90 -28.63 3.69
N ALA A 137 0.92 -28.80 2.36
CA ALA A 137 1.55 -27.85 1.45
C ALA A 137 0.61 -26.67 1.19
N VAL A 138 1.17 -25.47 1.07
CA VAL A 138 0.42 -24.24 0.89
C VAL A 138 0.71 -23.69 -0.50
N SER A 139 -0.35 -23.34 -1.22
CA SER A 139 -0.23 -22.76 -2.55
C SER A 139 0.62 -21.49 -2.54
N GLU A 140 1.39 -21.27 -3.59
CA GLU A 140 2.13 -20.00 -3.78
C GLU A 140 1.18 -18.80 -3.86
N GLU A 141 -0.04 -19.03 -4.35
CA GLU A 141 -1.11 -18.04 -4.51
C GLU A 141 -2.15 -18.09 -3.38
N VAL A 142 -1.80 -18.67 -2.24
CA VAL A 142 -2.72 -18.78 -1.10
C VAL A 142 -3.26 -17.40 -0.68
N ILE A 143 -4.57 -17.33 -0.43
CA ILE A 143 -5.20 -16.15 0.16
C ILE A 143 -5.40 -16.44 1.65
N ILE A 144 -4.75 -15.64 2.50
CA ILE A 144 -4.87 -15.75 3.95
C ILE A 144 -5.67 -14.56 4.46
N VAL A 145 -6.73 -14.84 5.21
CA VAL A 145 -7.63 -13.83 5.77
C VAL A 145 -7.59 -13.93 7.28
N TYR A 146 -7.28 -12.82 7.95
CA TYR A 146 -7.50 -12.67 9.38
C TYR A 146 -8.79 -11.90 9.62
N GLN A 147 -9.70 -12.49 10.39
CA GLN A 147 -10.98 -11.90 10.76
C GLN A 147 -11.05 -11.65 12.27
N ARG A 148 -11.40 -10.42 12.64
CA ARG A 148 -11.67 -10.03 14.03
C ARG A 148 -12.91 -9.16 14.07
N ASN A 149 -13.98 -9.67 14.69
CA ASN A 149 -15.33 -9.08 14.62
C ASN A 149 -15.79 -8.89 13.16
N ASP A 150 -16.12 -7.65 12.79
CA ASP A 150 -16.57 -7.21 11.47
C ASP A 150 -15.40 -6.81 10.53
N LYS A 151 -14.15 -6.91 11.00
CA LYS A 151 -12.97 -6.49 10.24
C LYS A 151 -12.24 -7.70 9.67
N LYS A 152 -11.83 -7.58 8.40
CA LYS A 152 -11.00 -8.56 7.69
C LYS A 152 -9.77 -7.89 7.12
N MET A 153 -8.66 -8.61 7.08
CA MET A 153 -7.44 -8.20 6.38
C MET A 153 -6.74 -9.41 5.78
N ASN A 154 -5.98 -9.19 4.70
CA ASN A 154 -5.09 -10.23 4.19
C ASN A 154 -3.82 -10.29 5.01
N LEU A 155 -3.33 -11.51 5.20
CA LEU A 155 -2.02 -11.80 5.77
C LEU A 155 -1.12 -12.44 4.71
N ASP A 156 0.17 -12.33 4.94
CA ASP A 156 1.16 -13.14 4.23
C ASP A 156 1.38 -14.45 4.97
N PHE A 157 1.90 -15.47 4.27
CA PHE A 157 2.23 -16.75 4.90
C PHE A 157 3.23 -16.57 6.06
N GLU A 158 4.11 -15.57 5.98
CA GLU A 158 5.07 -15.22 7.02
C GLU A 158 4.41 -14.80 8.34
N ASP A 159 3.20 -14.25 8.31
CA ASP A 159 2.50 -13.76 9.50
C ASP A 159 1.93 -14.89 10.37
N LEU A 160 1.75 -16.09 9.80
CA LEU A 160 1.25 -17.28 10.53
C LEU A 160 2.24 -17.73 11.61
N LYS A 161 1.72 -18.22 12.73
CA LYS A 161 2.52 -18.68 13.87
C LYS A 161 2.07 -20.06 14.34
N VAL A 162 3.02 -20.76 14.97
CA VAL A 162 2.70 -21.98 15.71
C VAL A 162 1.77 -21.60 16.87
N GLY A 163 0.69 -22.37 17.03
CA GLY A 163 -0.39 -22.11 17.97
C GLY A 163 -1.58 -21.35 17.37
N ASP A 164 -1.48 -20.85 16.14
CA ASP A 164 -2.64 -20.22 15.48
C ASP A 164 -3.70 -21.28 15.18
N ILE A 165 -4.96 -20.96 15.51
CA ILE A 165 -6.12 -21.77 15.16
C ILE A 165 -6.65 -21.27 13.81
N ILE A 166 -6.71 -22.17 12.84
CA ILE A 166 -6.98 -21.83 11.44
C ILE A 166 -8.05 -22.74 10.84
N GLY A 167 -8.87 -22.17 9.96
CA GLY A 167 -9.64 -22.88 8.96
C GLY A 167 -8.92 -22.83 7.62
N MET A 168 -8.96 -23.89 6.82
CA MET A 168 -8.33 -23.95 5.52
C MET A 168 -9.18 -24.67 4.49
N VAL A 169 -9.14 -24.18 3.25
CA VAL A 169 -9.72 -24.85 2.09
C VAL A 169 -8.59 -25.56 1.35
N LEU A 170 -8.68 -26.89 1.32
CA LEU A 170 -7.77 -27.77 0.61
C LEU A 170 -8.36 -28.14 -0.74
N ASN A 171 -7.55 -28.12 -1.78
CA ASN A 171 -7.96 -28.67 -3.07
C ASN A 171 -7.92 -30.22 -3.05
N LYS A 172 -8.33 -30.84 -4.17
CA LYS A 172 -8.30 -32.30 -4.35
C LYS A 172 -6.93 -32.97 -4.18
N GLU A 173 -5.84 -32.18 -4.21
CA GLU A 173 -4.46 -32.61 -4.02
C GLU A 173 -3.96 -32.36 -2.58
N ASN A 174 -4.85 -31.98 -1.66
CA ASN A 174 -4.56 -31.60 -0.28
C ASN A 174 -3.62 -30.39 -0.14
N ILE A 175 -3.63 -29.47 -1.13
CA ILE A 175 -2.89 -28.22 -1.09
C ILE A 175 -3.83 -27.11 -0.60
N ALA A 176 -3.39 -26.34 0.39
CA ALA A 176 -4.17 -25.21 0.91
C ALA A 176 -4.19 -24.04 -0.08
N GLN A 177 -5.39 -23.61 -0.46
CA GLN A 177 -5.63 -22.47 -1.37
C GLN A 177 -6.20 -21.24 -0.65
N GLY A 178 -6.92 -21.47 0.45
CA GLY A 178 -7.43 -20.41 1.32
C GLY A 178 -7.20 -20.75 2.78
N ILE A 179 -6.83 -19.78 3.59
CA ILE A 179 -6.65 -19.91 5.05
C ILE A 179 -7.40 -18.77 5.73
N ILE A 180 -8.20 -19.09 6.74
CA ILE A 180 -8.88 -18.11 7.59
C ILE A 180 -8.44 -18.27 9.05
N LEU A 181 -8.11 -17.16 9.67
CA LEU A 181 -7.79 -17.05 11.08
C LEU A 181 -8.88 -16.21 11.74
N THR A 182 -9.35 -16.65 12.91
CA THR A 182 -10.40 -15.94 13.66
C THR A 182 -9.97 -15.71 15.09
N ASP A 183 -10.17 -14.50 15.59
CA ASP A 183 -10.01 -14.09 16.99
C ASP A 183 -11.34 -13.52 17.53
#